data_AF-A0A967KMI4-F1
#
_entry.id   AF-A0A967KMI4-F1
#
_cell.length_a   1.000
_cell.length_b   1.000
_cell.length_c   1.000
_cell.angle_alpha   90.00
_cell.angle_beta   90.00
_cell.angle_gamma   90.00
#
_symmetry.space_group_name_H-M   'P 1'
#
loop_
_entity.id
_entity.type
_entity.pdbx_description
1 polymer ?
#
loop_
_entity_poly.entity_id
_entity_poly.type
_entity_poly.pdbx_seq_one_letter_code
_entity_poly.pdbx_strand_id
1 'polypeptide(L)'
;MKIDSHKSKITFSKFVVSAGIYACLAFCLFQPHFKKFVQYLVVVNACLAALGCFVLSRRWVSSFAGSFFAGALYGFGPFGLWLSGFHPSVGLLAASIPWLLCPAAFCSKRKLWWISAPLSALPFLVIWLAFQISVQYHLFPIPIHTKLHLADLAGLLAPLVALERTMPLVGFYHVPIAALILGSSMLLKARRFGIIAICAIGTILAFWGPLFNISPILWLTIPVLCCSILIGTGIQGFALAGYADRKWILITTGIMATLAIITLLLATKYHNIFAGLGAKYARLLTQTAKLYILGAITTAVIFFMARAKLRLTTLRWLILSLAISVDIIFCASFIAYRIL
;
A
#
# COMPACT_ATOMS: atom_id res chain seq x y z
N MET A 1 -8.69 -32.77 4.39
CA MET A 1 -9.20 -31.49 3.85
C MET A 1 -8.72 -31.36 2.40
N LYS A 2 -9.54 -31.80 1.45
CA LYS A 2 -9.25 -31.72 0.01
C LYS A 2 -9.28 -30.22 -0.33
N ILE A 3 -8.12 -29.62 -0.57
CA ILE A 3 -8.05 -28.23 -1.04
C ILE A 3 -8.46 -28.31 -2.50
N ASP A 4 -9.77 -28.31 -2.76
CA ASP A 4 -10.27 -28.12 -4.11
C ASP A 4 -9.64 -26.83 -4.61
N SER A 5 -8.86 -26.98 -5.68
CA SER A 5 -8.23 -25.90 -6.40
C SER A 5 -9.33 -25.07 -7.04
N HIS A 6 -10.03 -24.28 -6.22
CA HIS A 6 -10.95 -23.24 -6.60
C HIS A 6 -10.08 -22.15 -7.24
N LYS A 7 -9.67 -22.41 -8.50
CA LYS A 7 -9.02 -21.40 -9.34
C LYS A 7 -10.02 -20.26 -9.39
N SER A 8 -9.68 -19.19 -8.68
CA SER A 8 -10.39 -17.92 -8.70
C SER A 8 -10.33 -17.40 -10.13
N LYS A 9 -11.21 -17.87 -11.02
CA LYS A 9 -11.52 -17.16 -12.25
C LYS A 9 -11.98 -15.79 -11.79
N ILE A 10 -11.17 -14.78 -12.07
CA ILE A 10 -11.58 -13.39 -11.89
C ILE A 10 -12.81 -13.26 -12.77
N THR A 11 -13.96 -13.13 -12.12
CA THR A 11 -15.19 -12.87 -12.86
C THR A 11 -15.01 -11.52 -13.49
N PHE A 12 -15.18 -11.42 -14.81
CA PHE A 12 -15.02 -10.18 -15.55
C PHE A 12 -15.81 -9.03 -14.89
N SER A 13 -16.98 -9.33 -14.32
CA SER A 13 -17.76 -8.41 -13.49
C SER A 13 -17.00 -7.79 -12.32
N LYS A 14 -16.24 -8.58 -11.55
CA LYS A 14 -15.44 -8.07 -10.41
C LYS A 14 -14.34 -7.13 -10.87
N PHE A 15 -13.71 -7.43 -12.01
CA PHE A 15 -12.71 -6.56 -12.60
C PHE A 15 -13.33 -5.22 -13.03
N VAL A 16 -14.44 -5.26 -13.77
CA VAL A 16 -15.17 -4.06 -14.20
C VAL A 16 -15.63 -3.21 -13.02
N VAL A 17 -16.19 -3.84 -11.98
CA VAL A 17 -16.61 -3.14 -10.74
C VAL A 17 -15.40 -2.46 -10.07
N SER A 18 -14.27 -3.17 -9.91
CA SER A 18 -13.08 -2.56 -9.33
C SER A 18 -12.54 -1.40 -10.18
N ALA A 19 -12.56 -1.53 -11.50
CA ALA A 19 -12.14 -0.48 -12.43
C ALA A 19 -13.03 0.77 -12.32
N GLY A 20 -14.35 0.58 -12.29
CA GLY A 20 -15.30 1.68 -12.13
C GLY A 20 -15.13 2.41 -10.80
N ILE A 21 -14.92 1.69 -9.70
CA ILE A 21 -14.70 2.30 -8.38
C ILE A 21 -13.35 3.04 -8.34
N TYR A 22 -12.27 2.47 -8.89
CA TYR A 22 -10.99 3.16 -8.95
C TYR A 22 -11.03 4.39 -9.84
N ALA A 23 -11.73 4.34 -10.99
CA ALA A 23 -11.91 5.50 -11.85
C ALA A 23 -12.72 6.61 -11.15
N CYS A 24 -13.79 6.24 -10.42
CA CYS A 24 -14.57 7.17 -9.62
C CYS A 24 -13.73 7.80 -8.51
N LEU A 25 -12.98 7.00 -7.74
CA LEU A 25 -12.08 7.48 -6.70
C LEU A 25 -11.01 8.42 -7.28
N ALA A 26 -10.41 8.06 -8.41
CA ALA A 26 -9.44 8.91 -9.08
C ALA A 26 -10.09 10.23 -9.55
N PHE A 27 -11.27 10.17 -10.16
CA PHE A 27 -11.98 11.38 -10.55
C PHE A 27 -12.24 12.28 -9.34
N CYS A 28 -12.78 11.76 -8.23
CA CYS A 28 -13.02 12.52 -7.01
C CYS A 28 -11.75 13.17 -6.43
N LEU A 29 -10.61 12.47 -6.49
CA LEU A 29 -9.34 12.97 -5.95
C LEU A 29 -8.65 14.00 -6.86
N PHE A 30 -8.68 13.78 -8.18
CA PHE A 30 -7.90 14.57 -9.14
C PHE A 30 -8.73 15.64 -9.88
N GLN A 31 -10.08 15.59 -9.82
CA GLN A 31 -10.96 16.55 -10.49
C GLN A 31 -10.62 18.01 -10.20
N PRO A 32 -10.33 18.44 -8.95
CA PRO A 32 -9.99 19.83 -8.67
C PRO A 32 -8.71 20.31 -9.37
N HIS A 33 -7.89 19.39 -9.87
CA HIS A 33 -6.57 19.65 -10.39
C HIS A 33 -6.49 19.60 -11.91
N PHE A 34 -7.52 19.18 -12.65
CA PHE A 34 -7.52 19.08 -14.11
C PHE A 34 -7.40 20.44 -14.81
N LYS A 35 -6.16 20.87 -15.07
CA LYS A 35 -5.82 22.06 -15.87
C LYS A 35 -4.96 21.74 -17.09
N LYS A 36 -4.18 20.65 -17.03
CA LYS A 36 -3.20 20.27 -18.06
C LYS A 36 -3.39 18.82 -18.48
N PHE A 37 -3.13 18.53 -19.76
CA PHE A 37 -3.22 17.17 -20.31
C PHE A 37 -2.38 16.15 -19.51
N VAL A 38 -1.19 16.57 -19.06
CA VAL A 38 -0.24 15.77 -18.27
C VAL A 38 -0.86 15.20 -16.99
N GLN A 39 -1.86 15.87 -16.40
CA GLN A 39 -2.52 15.42 -15.17
C GLN A 39 -3.48 14.24 -15.41
N TYR A 40 -4.02 14.06 -16.62
CA TYR A 40 -4.80 12.86 -16.94
C TYR A 40 -3.92 11.60 -16.92
N LEU A 41 -2.64 11.71 -17.28
CA LEU A 41 -1.70 10.58 -17.18
C LEU A 41 -1.53 10.12 -15.73
N VAL A 42 -1.53 11.04 -14.77
CA VAL A 42 -1.46 10.69 -13.34
C VAL A 42 -2.67 9.84 -12.92
N VAL A 43 -3.88 10.24 -13.34
CA VAL A 43 -5.12 9.51 -13.08
C VAL A 43 -5.06 8.10 -13.69
N VAL A 44 -4.66 8.02 -14.96
CA VAL A 44 -4.53 6.74 -15.66
C VAL A 44 -3.51 5.84 -14.96
N ASN A 45 -2.35 6.38 -14.58
CA ASN A 45 -1.31 5.64 -13.86
C ASN A 45 -1.82 5.09 -12.52
N ALA A 46 -2.50 5.90 -11.71
CA ALA A 46 -3.05 5.48 -10.42
C ALA A 46 -4.08 4.34 -10.60
N CYS A 47 -4.99 4.47 -11.58
CA CYS A 47 -5.96 3.43 -11.91
C CYS A 47 -5.29 2.15 -12.42
N LEU A 48 -4.29 2.24 -13.30
CA LEU A 48 -3.56 1.10 -13.84
C LEU A 48 -2.75 0.39 -12.75
N ALA A 49 -2.11 1.13 -11.85
CA ALA A 49 -1.41 0.60 -10.69
C ALA A 49 -2.38 -0.16 -9.78
N ALA A 50 -3.52 0.45 -9.44
CA ALA A 50 -4.54 -0.15 -8.59
C ALA A 50 -5.13 -1.43 -9.22
N LEU A 51 -5.47 -1.38 -10.51
CA LEU A 51 -6.00 -2.54 -11.24
C LEU A 51 -4.99 -3.67 -11.36
N GLY A 52 -3.73 -3.35 -11.69
CA GLY A 52 -2.67 -4.35 -11.77
C GLY A 52 -2.47 -5.04 -10.43
N CYS A 53 -2.42 -4.28 -9.33
CA CYS A 53 -2.29 -4.83 -7.99
C CYS A 53 -3.54 -5.63 -7.57
N PHE A 54 -4.75 -5.17 -7.92
CA PHE A 54 -5.99 -5.94 -7.72
C PHE A 54 -5.88 -7.32 -8.39
N VAL A 55 -5.56 -7.36 -9.69
CA VAL A 55 -5.43 -8.61 -10.47
C VAL A 55 -4.35 -9.51 -9.88
N LEU A 56 -3.15 -8.98 -9.64
CA LEU A 56 -2.02 -9.72 -9.09
C LEU A 56 -2.35 -10.32 -7.71
N SER A 57 -2.99 -9.54 -6.83
CA SER A 57 -3.34 -9.98 -5.47
C SER A 57 -4.31 -11.17 -5.45
N ARG A 58 -5.12 -11.38 -6.50
CA ARG A 58 -6.05 -12.53 -6.61
C ARG A 58 -5.36 -13.88 -6.52
N ARG A 59 -4.05 -13.94 -6.77
CA ARG A 59 -3.24 -15.16 -6.59
C ARG A 59 -3.17 -15.61 -5.13
N TRP A 60 -3.23 -14.67 -4.18
CA TRP A 60 -3.01 -14.92 -2.75
C TRP A 60 -4.18 -14.51 -1.85
N VAL A 61 -5.04 -13.60 -2.32
CA VAL A 61 -6.22 -13.09 -1.63
C VAL A 61 -7.47 -13.59 -2.36
N SER A 62 -8.28 -14.41 -1.70
CA SER A 62 -9.50 -14.95 -2.30
C SER A 62 -10.69 -14.00 -2.19
N SER A 63 -10.71 -13.14 -1.17
CA SER A 63 -11.77 -12.15 -0.96
C SER A 63 -11.72 -11.01 -1.97
N PHE A 64 -12.88 -10.56 -2.47
CA PHE A 64 -12.94 -9.41 -3.38
C PHE A 64 -12.44 -8.13 -2.69
N ALA A 65 -12.97 -7.84 -1.51
CA ALA A 65 -12.63 -6.63 -0.76
C ALA A 65 -11.14 -6.59 -0.36
N GLY A 66 -10.54 -7.71 0.05
CA GLY A 66 -9.10 -7.74 0.33
C GLY A 66 -8.24 -7.39 -0.89
N SER A 67 -8.58 -7.95 -2.07
CA SER A 67 -7.89 -7.61 -3.32
C SER A 67 -8.16 -6.17 -3.76
N PHE A 68 -9.40 -5.70 -3.57
CA PHE A 68 -9.81 -4.33 -3.91
C PHE A 68 -9.01 -3.31 -3.08
N PHE A 69 -8.88 -3.51 -1.77
CA PHE A 69 -8.09 -2.61 -0.93
C PHE A 69 -6.59 -2.75 -1.19
N ALA A 70 -6.08 -3.94 -1.51
CA ALA A 70 -4.69 -4.07 -1.96
C ALA A 70 -4.41 -3.18 -3.19
N GLY A 71 -5.29 -3.24 -4.19
CA GLY A 71 -5.21 -2.35 -5.35
C GLY A 71 -5.31 -0.87 -4.98
N ALA A 72 -6.31 -0.51 -4.18
CA ALA A 72 -6.51 0.88 -3.75
C ALA A 72 -5.28 1.45 -3.05
N LEU A 73 -4.65 0.67 -2.16
CA LEU A 73 -3.48 1.08 -1.39
C LEU A 73 -2.22 1.19 -2.25
N TYR A 74 -2.10 0.38 -3.30
CA TYR A 74 -0.96 0.50 -4.20
C TYR A 74 -1.07 1.72 -5.13
N GLY A 75 -2.23 1.89 -5.77
CA GLY A 75 -2.42 2.96 -6.76
C GLY A 75 -2.71 4.33 -6.14
N PHE A 76 -3.46 4.38 -5.04
CA PHE A 76 -3.85 5.62 -4.37
C PHE A 76 -3.16 5.83 -3.03
N GLY A 77 -2.31 4.91 -2.56
CA GLY A 77 -1.62 5.06 -1.28
C GLY A 77 -0.63 6.24 -1.25
N PRO A 78 -0.11 6.59 -0.05
CA PRO A 78 0.77 7.74 0.12
C PRO A 78 1.96 7.74 -0.84
N PHE A 79 2.58 6.57 -1.04
CA PHE A 79 3.71 6.43 -1.95
C PHE A 79 3.33 6.64 -3.42
N GLY A 80 2.24 6.03 -3.89
CA GLY A 80 1.77 6.20 -5.28
C GLY A 80 1.37 7.64 -5.60
N LEU A 81 0.66 8.30 -4.68
CA LEU A 81 0.32 9.72 -4.80
C LEU A 81 1.57 10.61 -4.73
N TRP A 82 2.56 10.26 -3.92
CA TRP A 82 3.82 11.01 -3.88
C TRP A 82 4.60 10.94 -5.19
N LEU A 83 4.64 9.77 -5.85
CA LEU A 83 5.23 9.63 -7.18
C LEU A 83 4.53 10.52 -8.23
N SER A 84 3.27 10.89 -8.02
CA SER A 84 2.54 11.78 -8.93
C SER A 84 3.02 13.23 -8.90
N GLY A 85 3.78 13.63 -7.88
CA GLY A 85 4.45 14.93 -7.83
C GLY A 85 5.66 15.03 -8.77
N PHE A 86 6.09 13.92 -9.37
CA PHE A 86 7.17 13.85 -10.34
C PHE A 86 6.65 13.71 -11.77
N HIS A 87 7.55 13.43 -12.72
CA HIS A 87 7.16 13.22 -14.10
C HIS A 87 6.22 12.00 -14.24
N PRO A 88 5.14 12.05 -15.04
CA PRO A 88 4.17 10.94 -15.14
C PRO A 88 4.76 9.60 -15.57
N SER A 89 5.91 9.59 -16.24
CA SER A 89 6.60 8.33 -16.57
C SER A 89 7.03 7.55 -15.32
N VAL A 90 7.32 8.22 -14.19
CA VAL A 90 7.58 7.55 -12.90
C VAL A 90 6.34 6.76 -12.45
N GLY A 91 5.17 7.42 -12.50
CA GLY A 91 3.90 6.80 -12.17
C GLY A 91 3.57 5.63 -13.10
N LEU A 92 3.86 5.76 -14.40
CA LEU A 92 3.63 4.70 -15.38
C LEU A 92 4.54 3.49 -15.12
N LEU A 93 5.82 3.73 -14.78
CA LEU A 93 6.74 2.66 -14.39
C LEU A 93 6.25 1.93 -13.15
N ALA A 94 5.85 2.66 -12.10
CA ALA A 94 5.26 2.05 -10.92
C ALA A 94 3.98 1.26 -11.26
N ALA A 95 3.10 1.83 -12.09
CA ALA A 95 1.87 1.19 -12.53
C ALA A 95 2.10 -0.10 -13.32
N SER A 96 3.22 -0.23 -14.05
CA SER A 96 3.56 -1.41 -14.83
C SER A 96 3.99 -2.62 -13.98
N ILE A 97 4.51 -2.40 -12.77
CA ILE A 97 5.13 -3.45 -11.95
C ILE A 97 4.18 -4.59 -11.59
N PRO A 98 2.94 -4.34 -11.12
CA PRO A 98 2.01 -5.42 -10.85
C PRO A 98 1.69 -6.25 -12.11
N TRP A 99 1.59 -5.60 -13.27
CA TRP A 99 1.30 -6.27 -14.54
C TRP A 99 2.45 -7.16 -14.99
N LEU A 100 3.70 -6.71 -14.82
CA LEU A 100 4.90 -7.48 -15.14
C LEU A 100 5.05 -8.72 -14.24
N LEU A 101 4.53 -8.67 -13.01
CA LEU A 101 4.51 -9.82 -12.10
C LEU A 101 3.35 -10.80 -12.35
N CYS A 102 2.30 -10.40 -13.07
CA CYS A 102 1.14 -11.27 -13.35
C CYS A 102 1.54 -12.57 -14.07
N PRO A 103 2.33 -12.55 -15.17
CA PRO A 103 2.78 -13.78 -15.82
C PRO A 103 3.49 -14.73 -14.85
N ALA A 104 4.42 -14.23 -14.04
CA ALA A 104 5.13 -15.04 -13.06
C ALA A 104 4.17 -15.66 -12.02
N ALA A 105 3.20 -14.89 -11.54
CA ALA A 105 2.24 -15.31 -10.51
C ALA A 105 1.23 -16.36 -11.00
N PHE A 106 0.80 -16.27 -12.27
CA PHE A 106 -0.25 -17.11 -12.84
C PHE A 106 0.26 -18.29 -13.70
N CYS A 107 1.49 -18.25 -14.23
CA CYS A 107 2.09 -19.33 -15.03
C CYS A 107 2.62 -20.52 -14.21
N SER A 108 2.27 -20.63 -12.93
CA SER A 108 2.71 -21.63 -11.94
C SER A 108 2.20 -23.07 -12.20
N LYS A 109 2.25 -23.58 -13.44
CA LYS A 109 2.15 -25.04 -13.66
C LYS A 109 3.49 -25.66 -13.23
N ARG A 110 3.44 -26.81 -12.54
CA ARG A 110 4.59 -27.45 -11.83
C ARG A 110 5.84 -27.66 -12.70
N LYS A 111 5.69 -27.78 -14.03
CA LYS A 111 6.82 -27.92 -14.99
C LYS A 111 7.47 -26.59 -15.40
N LEU A 112 6.87 -25.44 -15.09
CA LEU A 112 7.29 -24.10 -15.57
C LEU A 112 8.00 -23.23 -14.52
N TRP A 113 8.42 -23.78 -13.38
CA TRP A 113 9.11 -22.98 -12.36
C TRP A 113 10.36 -22.28 -12.92
N TRP A 114 11.15 -22.96 -13.76
CA TRP A 114 12.31 -22.36 -14.44
C TRP A 114 11.97 -21.10 -15.26
N ILE A 115 10.73 -20.96 -15.73
CA ILE A 115 10.25 -19.79 -16.45
C ILE A 115 9.66 -18.74 -15.49
N SER A 116 9.06 -19.15 -14.36
CA SER A 116 8.56 -18.20 -13.36
C SER A 116 9.66 -17.34 -12.73
N ALA A 117 10.86 -17.90 -12.52
CA ALA A 117 11.99 -17.17 -11.95
C ALA A 117 12.43 -15.96 -12.82
N PRO A 118 12.77 -16.12 -14.12
CA PRO A 118 13.11 -14.99 -14.97
C PRO A 118 11.92 -14.03 -15.17
N LEU A 119 10.68 -14.55 -15.26
CA LEU A 119 9.49 -13.70 -15.32
C LEU A 119 9.33 -12.82 -14.07
N SER A 120 9.73 -13.30 -12.89
CA SER A 120 9.69 -12.49 -11.66
C SER A 120 10.74 -11.38 -11.62
N ALA A 121 11.80 -11.48 -12.43
CA ALA A 121 12.82 -10.46 -12.59
C ALA A 121 12.42 -9.35 -13.58
N LEU A 122 11.32 -9.50 -14.34
CA LEU A 122 10.88 -8.53 -15.34
C LEU A 122 10.68 -7.10 -14.81
N PRO A 123 10.09 -6.86 -13.62
CA PRO A 123 9.98 -5.49 -13.09
C PRO A 123 11.34 -4.81 -12.92
N PHE A 124 12.35 -5.57 -12.48
CA PHE A 124 13.70 -5.04 -12.28
C PHE A 124 14.35 -4.67 -13.62
N LEU A 125 14.20 -5.56 -14.62
CA LEU A 125 14.70 -5.32 -15.97
C LEU A 125 14.04 -4.09 -16.61
N VAL A 126 12.71 -3.95 -16.49
CA VAL A 126 11.97 -2.82 -17.07
C VAL A 126 12.34 -1.51 -16.40
N ILE A 127 12.47 -1.46 -15.07
CA ILE A 127 12.95 -0.26 -14.37
C ILE A 127 14.34 0.13 -14.88
N TRP A 128 15.26 -0.84 -15.00
CA TRP A 128 16.61 -0.57 -15.49
C TRP A 128 16.62 -0.06 -16.94
N LEU A 129 15.95 -0.75 -17.86
CA LEU A 129 15.86 -0.34 -19.27
C LEU A 129 15.22 1.03 -19.42
N ALA A 130 14.15 1.31 -18.67
CA ALA A 130 13.49 2.60 -18.71
C ALA A 130 14.44 3.75 -18.33
N PHE A 131 15.32 3.55 -17.35
CA PHE A 131 16.32 4.54 -16.97
C PHE A 131 17.41 4.71 -18.03
N GLN A 132 17.89 3.62 -18.63
CA GLN A 132 18.88 3.71 -19.72
C GLN A 132 18.32 4.49 -20.92
N ILE A 133 17.08 4.19 -21.31
CA ILE A 133 16.39 4.92 -22.37
C ILE A 133 16.19 6.38 -21.97
N SER A 134 15.75 6.65 -20.74
CA SER A 134 15.50 8.01 -20.28
C SER A 134 16.77 8.87 -20.27
N VAL A 135 17.92 8.29 -19.90
CA VAL A 135 19.24 8.95 -20.00
C VAL A 135 19.55 9.36 -21.45
N GLN A 136 19.27 8.50 -22.43
CA GLN A 136 19.51 8.79 -23.85
C GLN A 136 18.67 9.97 -24.36
N TYR A 137 17.47 10.17 -23.81
CA TYR A 137 16.58 11.29 -24.16
C TYR A 137 16.70 12.49 -23.20
N HIS A 138 17.68 12.50 -22.28
CA HIS A 138 17.81 13.51 -21.21
C HIS A 138 16.53 13.69 -20.37
N LEU A 139 15.70 12.65 -20.27
CA LEU A 139 14.54 12.61 -19.40
C LEU A 139 15.00 12.08 -18.05
N PHE A 140 14.98 12.91 -17.02
CA PHE A 140 15.24 12.48 -15.64
C PHE A 140 13.92 12.49 -14.89
N PRO A 141 13.17 11.37 -14.92
CA PRO A 141 11.80 11.37 -14.43
C PRO A 141 11.73 11.58 -12.91
N ILE A 142 12.81 11.25 -12.20
CA ILE A 142 13.03 11.51 -10.78
C ILE A 142 14.53 11.78 -10.52
N PRO A 143 14.91 12.67 -9.57
CA PRO A 143 16.32 12.95 -9.32
C PRO A 143 17.07 11.71 -8.79
N ILE A 144 18.24 11.40 -9.36
CA ILE A 144 19.03 10.20 -9.04
C ILE A 144 19.53 10.20 -7.58
N HIS A 145 19.67 11.39 -6.99
CA HIS A 145 20.16 11.57 -5.62
C HIS A 145 19.07 11.49 -4.54
N THR A 146 17.82 11.19 -4.91
CA THR A 146 16.74 10.93 -3.94
C THR A 146 16.98 9.59 -3.23
N LYS A 147 17.79 9.63 -2.16
CA LYS A 147 18.08 8.49 -1.31
C LYS A 147 17.03 8.36 -0.22
N LEU A 148 16.71 7.11 0.13
CA LEU A 148 15.89 6.81 1.30
C LEU A 148 16.79 6.81 2.54
N HIS A 149 16.53 7.70 3.48
CA HIS A 149 17.16 7.68 4.79
C HIS A 149 16.36 6.78 5.73
N LEU A 150 17.01 6.18 6.73
CA LEU A 150 16.30 5.45 7.79
C LEU A 150 15.31 6.34 8.54
N ALA A 151 15.58 7.65 8.62
CA ALA A 151 14.65 8.63 9.18
C ALA A 151 13.34 8.75 8.38
N ASP A 152 13.37 8.48 7.07
CA ASP A 152 12.19 8.54 6.20
C ASP A 152 11.21 7.39 6.49
N LEU A 153 11.67 6.32 7.13
CA LEU A 153 10.78 5.26 7.65
C LEU A 153 9.84 5.78 8.74
N ALA A 154 10.13 6.92 9.36
CA ALA A 154 9.16 7.59 10.24
C ALA A 154 7.89 8.00 9.48
N GLY A 155 7.98 8.19 8.15
CA GLY A 155 6.84 8.39 7.26
C GLY A 155 5.87 7.21 7.22
N LEU A 156 6.29 5.99 7.60
CA LEU A 156 5.39 4.84 7.77
C LEU A 156 4.42 5.05 8.93
N LEU A 157 4.84 5.81 9.96
CA LEU A 157 4.04 6.07 11.15
C LEU A 157 3.23 7.37 11.04
N ALA A 158 3.74 8.35 10.31
CA ALA A 158 3.11 9.66 10.20
C ALA A 158 3.24 10.22 8.77
N PRO A 159 2.55 9.61 7.79
CA PRO A 159 2.66 10.02 6.38
C PRO A 159 2.29 11.51 6.20
N LEU A 160 1.28 12.00 6.93
CA LEU A 160 0.87 13.40 6.85
C LEU A 160 1.95 14.38 7.32
N VAL A 161 2.78 13.99 8.29
CA VAL A 161 3.89 14.82 8.81
C VAL A 161 5.07 14.79 7.84
N ALA A 162 5.36 13.63 7.25
CA ALA A 162 6.42 13.47 6.26
C ALA A 162 6.15 14.35 5.02
N LEU A 163 4.89 14.43 4.58
CA LEU A 163 4.48 15.29 3.47
C LEU A 163 4.87 16.76 3.71
N GLU A 164 4.62 17.27 4.92
CA GLU A 164 4.91 18.66 5.26
C GLU A 164 6.42 18.96 5.34
N ARG A 165 7.24 17.94 5.56
CA ARG A 165 8.71 18.04 5.57
C ARG A 165 9.36 17.79 4.21
N THR A 166 8.57 17.70 3.13
CA THR A 166 9.05 17.34 1.79
C THR A 166 9.81 16.00 1.75
N MET A 167 9.58 15.15 2.75
CA MET A 167 10.19 13.82 2.83
C MET A 167 9.48 12.87 1.87
N PRO A 168 10.18 11.84 1.36
CA PRO A 168 9.53 10.80 0.59
C PRO A 168 8.44 10.13 1.42
N LEU A 169 7.23 10.01 0.85
CA LEU A 169 6.08 9.38 1.51
C LEU A 169 6.19 7.86 1.46
N VAL A 170 7.14 7.33 2.21
CA VAL A 170 7.33 5.91 2.44
C VAL A 170 6.30 5.47 3.47
N GLY A 171 5.05 5.27 3.05
CA GLY A 171 3.92 5.17 3.97
C GLY A 171 2.76 4.33 3.45
N PHE A 172 2.10 3.64 4.37
CA PHE A 172 0.71 3.18 4.21
C PHE A 172 -0.20 4.07 5.06
N TYR A 173 -1.50 4.02 4.80
CA TYR A 173 -2.45 4.63 5.72
C TYR A 173 -2.52 3.89 7.04
N HIS A 174 -3.04 4.56 8.06
CA HIS A 174 -2.97 4.16 9.46
C HIS A 174 -3.72 2.85 9.73
N VAL A 175 -4.99 2.76 9.34
CA VAL A 175 -5.86 1.58 9.53
C VAL A 175 -5.31 0.34 8.80
N PRO A 176 -4.88 0.43 7.52
CA PRO A 176 -4.18 -0.66 6.82
C PRO A 176 -2.98 -1.27 7.54
N ILE A 177 -2.27 -0.54 8.41
CA ILE A 177 -1.12 -1.10 9.16
C ILE A 177 -1.54 -2.30 10.01
N ALA A 178 -2.74 -2.27 10.60
CA ALA A 178 -3.28 -3.42 11.33
C ALA A 178 -3.37 -4.66 10.42
N ALA A 179 -3.88 -4.48 9.19
CA ALA A 179 -3.98 -5.56 8.23
C ALA A 179 -2.60 -6.00 7.72
N LEU A 180 -1.65 -5.08 7.56
CA LEU A 180 -0.27 -5.42 7.19
C LEU A 180 0.38 -6.33 8.24
N ILE A 181 0.20 -6.05 9.53
CA ILE A 181 0.73 -6.87 10.64
C ILE A 181 0.17 -8.29 10.54
N LEU A 182 -1.16 -8.43 10.50
CA LEU A 182 -1.81 -9.74 10.44
C LEU A 182 -1.46 -10.50 9.15
N GLY A 183 -1.46 -9.80 8.01
CA GLY A 183 -1.11 -10.36 6.71
C GLY A 183 0.32 -10.87 6.64
N SER A 184 1.25 -10.15 7.28
CA SER A 184 2.66 -10.56 7.42
C SER A 184 2.79 -11.81 8.29
N SER A 185 2.08 -11.88 9.43
CA SER A 185 2.05 -13.10 10.27
C SER A 185 1.50 -14.31 9.50
N MET A 186 0.45 -14.11 8.69
CA MET A 186 -0.10 -15.16 7.84
C MET A 186 0.88 -15.60 6.75
N LEU A 187 1.62 -14.67 6.14
CA LEU A 187 2.64 -14.96 5.13
C LEU A 187 3.76 -15.84 5.69
N LEU A 188 4.29 -15.47 6.86
CA LEU A 188 5.32 -16.21 7.57
C LEU A 188 4.83 -17.62 7.91
N LYS A 189 3.62 -17.73 8.47
CA LYS A 189 3.00 -19.03 8.79
C LYS A 189 2.79 -19.90 7.55
N ALA A 190 2.46 -19.29 6.41
CA ALA A 190 2.27 -19.97 5.13
C ALA A 190 3.58 -20.28 4.39
N ARG A 191 4.75 -19.87 4.91
CA ARG A 191 6.09 -20.11 4.34
C ARG A 191 6.21 -19.74 2.86
N ARG A 192 5.58 -18.63 2.45
CA ARG A 192 5.60 -18.15 1.06
C ARG A 192 6.89 -17.37 0.76
N PHE A 193 8.02 -18.07 0.76
CA PHE A 193 9.36 -17.47 0.66
C PHE A 193 9.59 -16.63 -0.61
N GLY A 194 8.95 -16.95 -1.74
CA GLY A 194 9.11 -16.18 -2.97
C GLY A 194 8.71 -14.70 -2.84
N ILE A 195 7.58 -14.40 -2.19
CA ILE A 195 7.14 -13.02 -1.96
C ILE A 195 8.09 -12.32 -0.98
N ILE A 196 8.53 -13.04 0.05
CA ILE A 196 9.48 -12.54 1.05
C ILE A 196 10.80 -12.15 0.37
N ALA A 197 11.32 -13.00 -0.51
CA ALA A 197 12.55 -12.75 -1.25
C ALA A 197 12.42 -11.53 -2.18
N ILE A 198 11.35 -11.43 -2.97
CA ILE A 198 11.11 -10.27 -3.86
C ILE A 198 11.01 -8.97 -3.04
N CYS A 199 10.27 -9.00 -1.93
CA CYS A 199 10.13 -7.86 -1.02
C CYS A 199 11.47 -7.47 -0.40
N ALA A 200 12.27 -8.44 0.05
CA ALA A 200 13.57 -8.20 0.65
C ALA A 200 14.57 -7.61 -0.36
N ILE A 201 14.68 -8.17 -1.56
CA ILE A 201 15.55 -7.66 -2.62
C ILE A 201 15.15 -6.22 -2.99
N GLY A 202 13.85 -5.96 -3.23
CA GLY A 202 13.37 -4.62 -3.55
C GLY A 202 13.64 -3.60 -2.43
N THR A 203 13.52 -4.02 -1.17
CA THR A 203 13.85 -3.17 -0.01
C THR A 203 15.35 -2.89 0.05
N ILE A 204 16.20 -3.91 -0.08
CA ILE A 204 17.65 -3.75 -0.08
C ILE A 204 18.07 -2.78 -1.18
N LEU A 205 17.56 -2.94 -2.40
CA LEU A 205 17.85 -2.03 -3.51
C LEU A 205 17.34 -0.60 -3.27
N ALA A 206 16.23 -0.41 -2.54
CA ALA A 206 15.71 0.92 -2.22
C ALA A 206 16.57 1.69 -1.20
N PHE A 207 17.32 0.97 -0.36
CA PHE A 207 18.28 1.54 0.58
C PHE A 207 19.72 1.54 0.07
N TRP A 208 20.02 0.70 -0.92
CA TRP A 208 21.27 0.76 -1.65
C TRP A 208 21.26 2.08 -2.44
N GLY A 209 22.35 2.85 -2.37
CA GLY A 209 22.49 4.10 -3.15
C GLY A 209 22.22 3.90 -4.65
N PRO A 210 22.26 4.96 -5.47
CA PRO A 210 21.87 4.87 -6.88
C PRO A 210 22.70 3.80 -7.63
N LEU A 211 22.04 2.71 -8.00
CA LEU A 211 22.62 1.62 -8.80
C LEU A 211 22.28 1.86 -10.26
N PHE A 212 23.27 1.84 -11.15
CA PHE A 212 23.09 2.04 -12.60
C PHE A 212 22.36 3.35 -12.97
N ASN A 213 22.59 4.42 -12.20
CA ASN A 213 21.89 5.71 -12.34
C ASN A 213 20.36 5.65 -12.13
N ILE A 214 19.85 4.58 -11.51
CA ILE A 214 18.45 4.46 -11.13
C ILE A 214 18.26 5.09 -9.75
N SER A 215 17.22 5.93 -9.60
CA SER A 215 16.86 6.47 -8.29
C SER A 215 16.45 5.33 -7.35
N PRO A 216 17.05 5.22 -6.14
CA PRO A 216 16.74 4.18 -5.18
C PRO A 216 15.25 4.08 -4.84
N ILE A 217 14.55 5.21 -4.83
CA ILE A 217 13.14 5.25 -4.42
C ILE A 217 12.22 4.50 -5.37
N LEU A 218 12.60 4.31 -6.64
CA LEU A 218 11.79 3.50 -7.55
C LEU A 218 11.82 2.03 -7.21
N TRP A 219 12.90 1.51 -6.60
CA TRP A 219 12.92 0.13 -6.11
C TRP A 219 11.88 -0.11 -5.02
N LEU A 220 11.49 0.94 -4.28
CA LEU A 220 10.49 0.90 -3.22
C LEU A 220 9.08 0.57 -3.72
N THR A 221 8.80 0.77 -5.00
CA THR A 221 7.53 0.36 -5.63
C THR A 221 7.27 -1.15 -5.47
N ILE A 222 8.31 -1.99 -5.44
CA ILE A 222 8.22 -3.44 -5.30
C ILE A 222 7.82 -3.86 -3.88
N PRO A 223 8.53 -3.47 -2.79
CA PRO A 223 8.09 -3.77 -1.44
C PRO A 223 6.75 -3.10 -1.10
N VAL A 224 6.45 -1.91 -1.64
CA VAL A 224 5.13 -1.27 -1.45
C VAL A 224 4.02 -2.12 -2.08
N LEU A 225 4.24 -2.71 -3.26
CA LEU A 225 3.34 -3.67 -3.88
C LEU A 225 3.15 -4.91 -3.01
N CYS A 226 4.25 -5.51 -2.52
CA CYS A 226 4.20 -6.67 -1.64
C CYS A 226 3.39 -6.38 -0.37
N CYS A 227 3.67 -5.27 0.31
CA CYS A 227 2.95 -4.84 1.49
C CYS A 227 1.46 -4.56 1.20
N SER A 228 1.12 -3.98 0.04
CA SER A 228 -0.28 -3.80 -0.37
C SER A 228 -1.01 -5.14 -0.51
N ILE A 229 -0.37 -6.15 -1.09
CA ILE A 229 -0.91 -7.51 -1.18
C ILE A 229 -1.06 -8.13 0.22
N LEU A 230 -0.08 -7.92 1.11
CA LEU A 230 -0.15 -8.38 2.51
C LEU A 230 -1.26 -7.71 3.30
N ILE A 231 -1.54 -6.43 3.03
CA ILE A 231 -2.70 -5.77 3.60
C ILE A 231 -3.98 -6.47 3.13
N GLY A 232 -4.10 -6.78 1.83
CA GLY A 232 -5.23 -7.54 1.30
C GLY A 232 -5.40 -8.92 1.96
N THR A 233 -4.31 -9.64 2.23
CA THR A 233 -4.38 -10.92 2.96
C THR A 233 -4.78 -10.73 4.43
N GLY A 234 -4.30 -9.66 5.08
CA GLY A 234 -4.65 -9.33 6.45
C GLY A 234 -6.09 -8.90 6.63
N ILE A 235 -6.67 -8.13 5.70
CA ILE A 235 -8.10 -7.78 5.71
C ILE A 235 -8.94 -9.06 5.64
N GLN A 236 -8.58 -9.98 4.73
CA GLN A 236 -9.22 -11.29 4.65
C GLN A 236 -9.03 -12.09 5.95
N GLY A 237 -7.85 -12.03 6.56
CA GLY A 237 -7.54 -12.63 7.85
C GLY A 237 -8.47 -12.14 8.95
N PHE A 238 -8.63 -10.83 9.11
CA PHE A 238 -9.53 -10.24 10.11
C PHE A 238 -10.99 -10.64 9.91
N ALA A 239 -11.47 -10.61 8.66
CA ALA A 239 -12.85 -10.96 8.37
C ALA A 239 -13.15 -12.44 8.70
N LEU A 240 -12.20 -13.34 8.46
CA LEU A 240 -12.34 -14.78 8.69
C LEU A 240 -11.86 -15.25 10.07
N ALA A 241 -11.32 -14.35 10.90
CA ALA A 241 -10.65 -14.71 12.14
C ALA A 241 -11.58 -15.46 13.12
N GLY A 242 -11.13 -16.62 13.62
CA GLY A 242 -11.86 -17.41 14.60
C GLY A 242 -11.46 -17.07 16.04
N TYR A 243 -12.04 -17.81 16.99
CA TYR A 243 -11.60 -17.76 18.39
C TYR A 243 -10.11 -18.13 18.56
N ALA A 244 -9.58 -18.99 17.70
CA ALA A 244 -8.17 -19.38 17.69
C ALA A 244 -7.23 -18.20 17.38
N ASP A 245 -7.68 -17.24 16.58
CA ASP A 245 -6.87 -16.11 16.12
C ASP A 245 -6.92 -14.91 17.08
N ARG A 246 -7.72 -14.98 18.15
CA ARG A 246 -7.95 -13.86 19.09
C ARG A 246 -6.68 -13.22 19.64
N LYS A 247 -5.62 -14.01 19.86
CA LYS A 247 -4.33 -13.50 20.36
C LYS A 247 -3.66 -12.59 19.34
N TRP A 248 -3.68 -12.97 18.05
CA TRP A 248 -3.11 -12.16 16.97
C TRP A 248 -3.90 -10.87 16.75
N ILE A 249 -5.22 -10.93 16.82
CA ILE A 249 -6.08 -9.73 16.74
C ILE A 249 -5.78 -8.79 17.91
N LEU A 250 -5.70 -9.32 19.14
CA LEU A 250 -5.41 -8.53 20.34
C LEU A 250 -4.04 -7.86 20.28
N ILE A 251 -3.00 -8.58 19.84
CA ILE A 251 -1.66 -8.00 19.63
C ILE A 251 -1.73 -6.85 18.64
N THR A 252 -2.46 -7.05 17.53
CA THR A 252 -2.60 -6.00 16.51
C THR A 252 -3.35 -4.78 17.04
N THR A 253 -4.43 -4.97 17.81
CA THR A 253 -5.13 -3.89 18.51
C THR A 253 -4.20 -3.16 19.47
N GLY A 254 -3.39 -3.89 20.25
CA GLY A 254 -2.40 -3.31 21.16
C GLY A 254 -1.38 -2.46 20.43
N ILE A 255 -0.84 -2.94 19.31
CA ILE A 255 0.11 -2.16 18.49
C ILE A 255 -0.55 -0.87 17.98
N MET A 256 -1.77 -0.95 17.45
CA MET A 256 -2.50 0.24 16.97
C MET A 256 -2.77 1.26 18.08
N ALA A 257 -3.15 0.81 19.27
CA ALA A 257 -3.34 1.67 20.44
C ALA A 257 -2.01 2.33 20.88
N THR A 258 -0.91 1.58 20.89
CA THR A 258 0.42 2.12 21.20
C THR A 258 0.84 3.18 20.18
N LEU A 259 0.62 2.94 18.88
CA LEU A 259 0.90 3.94 17.84
C LEU A 259 0.04 5.20 18.00
N ALA A 260 -1.23 5.07 18.39
CA ALA A 260 -2.08 6.21 18.72
C ALA A 260 -1.54 7.02 19.92
N ILE A 261 -1.11 6.35 20.99
CA ILE A 261 -0.54 7.02 22.18
C ILE A 261 0.76 7.74 21.82
N ILE A 262 1.69 7.06 21.13
CA ILE A 262 2.96 7.66 20.71
C ILE A 262 2.72 8.90 19.85
N THR A 263 1.80 8.84 18.88
CA THR A 263 1.48 9.98 18.02
C THR A 263 0.82 11.13 18.76
N LEU A 264 -0.01 10.85 19.77
CA LEU A 264 -0.59 11.86 20.67
C LEU A 264 0.49 12.53 21.54
N LEU A 265 1.38 11.75 22.14
CA LEU A 265 2.51 12.27 22.95
C LEU A 265 3.47 13.11 22.11
N LEU A 266 3.71 12.71 20.85
CA LEU A 266 4.45 13.55 19.92
C LEU A 266 3.69 14.84 19.61
N ALA A 267 2.37 14.79 19.40
CA ALA A 267 1.57 15.99 19.14
C ALA A 267 1.65 16.99 20.31
N THR A 268 1.55 16.52 21.56
CA THR A 268 1.68 17.39 22.76
C THR A 268 3.09 17.97 22.87
N LYS A 269 4.12 17.16 22.59
CA LYS A 269 5.51 17.65 22.56
C LYS A 269 5.70 18.76 21.51
N TYR A 270 5.21 18.59 20.29
CA TYR A 270 5.30 19.62 19.24
C TYR A 270 4.43 20.85 19.53
N HIS A 271 3.37 20.73 20.32
CA HIS A 271 2.57 21.87 20.75
C HIS A 271 3.32 22.73 21.77
N ASN A 272 4.02 22.09 22.71
CA ASN A 272 4.75 22.77 23.79
C ASN A 272 6.10 23.34 23.33
N ILE A 273 6.75 22.69 22.36
CA ILE A 273 8.03 23.17 21.83
C ILE A 273 7.74 24.23 20.75
N PHE A 274 8.25 25.45 20.96
CA PHE A 274 8.24 26.58 20.02
C PHE A 274 6.99 27.48 19.96
N ALA A 275 6.40 27.92 21.08
CA ALA A 275 5.51 29.09 21.11
C ALA A 275 4.47 29.19 19.94
N GLY A 276 3.92 28.06 19.48
CA GLY A 276 3.00 27.98 18.34
C GLY A 276 3.57 27.62 16.95
N LEU A 277 4.89 27.68 16.70
CA LEU A 277 5.51 27.29 15.42
C LEU A 277 5.32 25.80 15.10
N GLY A 278 5.24 24.95 16.13
CA GLY A 278 4.94 23.52 16.00
C GLY A 278 3.45 23.17 15.84
N ALA A 279 2.54 24.15 15.93
CA ALA A 279 1.09 23.90 15.97
C ALA A 279 0.56 23.17 14.74
N LYS A 280 1.14 23.44 13.57
CA LYS A 280 0.80 22.75 12.31
C LYS A 280 1.13 21.26 12.37
N TYR A 281 2.32 20.91 12.83
CA TYR A 281 2.75 19.52 12.99
C TYR A 281 1.96 18.81 14.09
N ALA A 282 1.69 19.49 15.20
CA ALA A 282 0.84 18.98 16.27
C ALA A 282 -0.56 18.61 15.72
N ARG A 283 -1.18 19.48 14.91
CA ARG A 283 -2.48 19.20 14.27
C ARG A 283 -2.43 17.96 13.36
N LEU A 284 -1.39 17.81 12.54
CA LEU A 284 -1.23 16.63 11.66
C LEU A 284 -1.01 15.33 12.46
N LEU A 285 -0.24 15.39 13.54
CA LEU A 285 -0.04 14.28 14.47
C LEU A 285 -1.33 13.92 15.21
N THR A 286 -2.14 14.91 15.61
CA THR A 286 -3.46 14.65 16.20
C THR A 286 -4.40 13.97 15.21
N GLN A 287 -4.41 14.37 13.94
CA GLN A 287 -5.23 13.67 12.92
C GLN A 287 -4.73 12.23 12.69
N THR A 288 -3.42 12.04 12.62
CA THR A 288 -2.77 10.73 12.55
C THR A 288 -3.18 9.84 13.74
N ALA A 289 -3.16 10.39 14.96
CA ALA A 289 -3.58 9.68 16.16
C ALA A 289 -5.06 9.25 16.10
N LYS A 290 -5.96 10.12 15.59
CA LYS A 290 -7.38 9.78 15.40
C LYS A 290 -7.59 8.60 14.46
N LEU A 291 -6.81 8.52 13.38
CA LEU A 291 -6.88 7.41 12.43
C LEU A 291 -6.32 6.11 13.03
N TYR A 292 -5.26 6.18 13.85
CA TYR A 292 -4.80 5.02 14.63
C TYR A 292 -5.83 4.56 15.66
N ILE A 293 -6.50 5.49 16.35
CA ILE A 293 -7.61 5.17 17.27
C ILE A 293 -8.75 4.47 16.51
N LEU A 294 -9.12 4.97 15.32
CA LEU A 294 -10.11 4.31 14.46
C LEU A 294 -9.70 2.86 14.14
N GLY A 295 -8.44 2.63 13.78
CA GLY A 295 -7.92 1.28 13.54
C GLY A 295 -7.89 0.39 14.80
N ALA A 296 -7.54 0.96 15.95
CA ALA A 296 -7.57 0.27 17.24
C ALA A 296 -9.00 -0.13 17.63
N ILE A 297 -9.98 0.77 17.50
CA ILE A 297 -11.40 0.48 17.77
C ILE A 297 -11.91 -0.61 16.82
N THR A 298 -11.64 -0.47 15.52
CA THR A 298 -12.06 -1.43 14.49
C THR A 298 -11.54 -2.83 14.81
N THR A 299 -10.26 -2.97 15.13
CA THR A 299 -9.66 -4.28 15.48
C THR A 299 -10.12 -4.79 16.84
N ALA A 300 -10.35 -3.92 17.82
CA ALA A 300 -10.89 -4.28 19.13
C ALA A 300 -12.31 -4.87 19.02
N VAL A 301 -13.18 -4.25 18.23
CA VAL A 301 -14.54 -4.77 17.97
C VAL A 301 -14.45 -6.16 17.35
N ILE A 302 -13.58 -6.36 16.35
CA ILE A 302 -13.37 -7.68 15.73
C ILE A 302 -12.82 -8.69 16.74
N PHE A 303 -11.93 -8.28 17.63
CA PHE A 303 -11.43 -9.11 18.73
C PHE A 303 -12.56 -9.57 19.64
N PHE A 304 -13.43 -8.66 20.09
CA PHE A 304 -14.57 -9.03 20.94
C PHE A 304 -15.55 -9.96 20.23
N MET A 305 -15.83 -9.73 18.94
CA MET A 305 -16.63 -10.64 18.12
C MET A 305 -15.98 -12.04 18.03
N ALA A 306 -14.67 -12.11 17.81
CA ALA A 306 -13.94 -13.37 17.74
C ALA A 306 -13.89 -14.10 19.10
N ARG A 307 -13.71 -13.35 20.20
CA ARG A 307 -13.74 -13.86 21.58
C ARG A 307 -15.11 -14.42 21.94
N ALA A 308 -16.18 -13.73 21.59
CA ALA A 308 -17.57 -14.16 21.78
C ALA A 308 -18.02 -15.24 20.79
N LYS A 309 -17.13 -15.73 19.91
CA LYS A 309 -17.43 -16.72 18.86
C LYS A 309 -18.56 -16.31 17.90
N LEU A 310 -18.83 -15.01 17.77
CA LEU A 310 -19.83 -14.47 16.85
C LEU A 310 -19.34 -14.60 15.40
N ARG A 311 -20.04 -15.39 14.58
CA ARG A 311 -19.70 -15.66 13.17
C ARG A 311 -20.32 -14.64 12.20
N LEU A 312 -20.30 -13.36 12.56
CA LEU A 312 -20.84 -12.28 11.74
C LEU A 312 -19.79 -11.77 10.74
N THR A 313 -19.40 -12.62 9.78
CA THR A 313 -18.36 -12.31 8.79
C THR A 313 -18.68 -11.08 7.95
N THR A 314 -19.94 -10.91 7.53
CA THR A 314 -20.41 -9.75 6.77
C THR A 314 -20.23 -8.44 7.55
N LEU A 315 -20.56 -8.44 8.84
CA LEU A 315 -20.40 -7.26 9.70
C LEU A 315 -18.91 -6.87 9.85
N ARG A 316 -18.02 -7.87 10.02
CA ARG A 316 -16.58 -7.62 10.08
C ARG A 316 -16.05 -7.02 8.78
N TRP A 317 -16.50 -7.55 7.64
CA TRP A 317 -16.17 -6.98 6.33
C TRP A 317 -16.61 -5.52 6.23
N LEU A 318 -17.84 -5.21 6.64
CA LEU A 318 -18.37 -3.85 6.58
C LEU A 318 -17.57 -2.89 7.48
N ILE A 319 -17.33 -3.27 8.74
CA ILE A 319 -16.57 -2.47 9.70
C ILE A 319 -15.15 -2.19 9.19
N LEU A 320 -14.43 -3.22 8.70
CA LEU A 320 -13.09 -3.07 8.14
C LEU A 320 -13.08 -2.19 6.89
N SER A 321 -14.01 -2.45 5.97
CA SER A 321 -14.07 -1.74 4.69
C SER A 321 -14.37 -0.27 4.90
N LEU A 322 -15.28 0.05 5.83
CA LEU A 322 -15.63 1.42 6.16
C LEU A 322 -14.44 2.15 6.82
N ALA A 323 -13.79 1.54 7.82
CA ALA A 323 -12.64 2.15 8.47
C ALA A 323 -11.47 2.42 7.50
N ILE A 324 -11.15 1.45 6.63
CA ILE A 324 -10.10 1.60 5.62
C ILE A 324 -10.49 2.64 4.56
N SER A 325 -11.76 2.66 4.11
CA SER A 325 -12.21 3.63 3.10
C SER A 325 -12.15 5.06 3.62
N VAL A 326 -12.57 5.30 4.88
CA VAL A 326 -12.46 6.62 5.53
C VAL A 326 -11.00 7.07 5.58
N ASP A 327 -10.10 6.17 5.98
CA ASP A 327 -8.68 6.47 6.06
C ASP A 327 -8.05 6.78 4.69
N ILE A 328 -8.35 5.95 3.68
CA ILE A 328 -7.91 6.18 2.29
C ILE A 328 -8.43 7.53 1.78
N ILE A 329 -9.74 7.79 1.85
CA ILE A 329 -10.33 9.02 1.29
C ILE A 329 -9.75 10.26 1.98
N PHE A 330 -9.69 10.26 3.32
CA PHE A 330 -9.19 11.38 4.09
C PHE A 330 -7.72 11.67 3.78
N CYS A 331 -6.85 10.65 3.87
CA CYS A 331 -5.43 10.82 3.66
C CYS A 331 -5.09 11.07 2.18
N ALA A 332 -5.73 10.37 1.24
CA ALA A 332 -5.52 10.57 -0.20
C ALA A 332 -5.89 12.00 -0.61
N SER A 333 -7.05 12.51 -0.16
CA SER A 333 -7.49 13.87 -0.49
C SER A 333 -6.50 14.90 0.05
N PHE A 334 -6.00 14.71 1.27
CA PHE A 334 -5.00 15.59 1.86
C PHE A 334 -3.68 15.59 1.08
N ILE A 335 -3.20 14.41 0.66
CA ILE A 335 -1.96 14.27 -0.11
C ILE A 335 -2.12 14.85 -1.52
N ALA A 336 -3.21 14.51 -2.22
CA ALA A 336 -3.50 14.99 -3.57
C ALA A 336 -3.56 16.52 -3.60
N TYR A 337 -4.30 17.14 -2.68
CA TYR A 337 -4.41 18.60 -2.56
C TYR A 337 -3.07 19.30 -2.32
N ARG A 338 -2.13 18.61 -1.67
CA ARG A 338 -0.82 19.17 -1.32
C ARG A 338 0.22 19.04 -2.44
N ILE A 339 0.10 18.00 -3.26
CA ILE A 339 1.10 17.65 -4.27
C ILE A 339 0.76 18.25 -5.65
N LEU A 340 -0.53 18.43 -5.97
CA LEU A 340 -1.03 18.80 -7.30
C LEU A 340 -1.52 20.24 -7.41
#